data_AF-A0A960CX28-F1
#
_entry.id   AF-A0A960CX28-F1
#
_cell.length_a   1.000
_cell.length_b   1.000
_cell.length_c   1.000
_cell.angle_alpha   90.00
_cell.angle_beta   90.00
_cell.angle_gamma   90.00
#
_symmetry.space_group_name_H-M   'P 1'
#
loop_
_entity.id
_entity.type
_entity.pdbx_description
1 polymer ?
#
loop_
_entity_poly.entity_id
_entity_poly.type
_entity_poly.pdbx_seq_one_letter_code
_entity_poly.pdbx_strand_id
1 'polypeptide(L)'
;SAGASPDRLALTVPAGERTILRTELAPKRRGDRLADRVTIRAFGPLGIAARQASVPLGGTVRALHPFPSRRHIPSRLAQLRQIDGRAAVRVRGQGTEFDSLRDWVDGDDVRSIDWRATARRQHLVVRTWQPEQHKRIVLVLDTSRTSAGRIGDTPRLDAAMDAALLLTALAGHARDRVQVLAGDARVRARVLSRGDAAGVLHDVISTLAPIDAQIVEADWD
;
A
#
# COMPACT_ATOMS: atom_id res chain seq x y z
N SER A 1 10.73 18.39 -9.25
CA SER A 1 11.31 18.05 -10.56
C SER A 1 11.17 16.56 -10.79
N ALA A 2 10.80 16.13 -12.00
CA ALA A 2 10.72 14.73 -12.40
C ALA A 2 12.10 14.11 -12.76
N GLY A 3 13.20 14.86 -12.64
CA GLY A 3 14.56 14.36 -12.87
C GLY A 3 14.81 14.01 -14.34
N ALA A 4 14.51 14.95 -15.24
CA ALA A 4 14.70 14.77 -16.68
C ALA A 4 16.18 14.68 -17.06
N SER A 5 16.56 13.67 -17.86
CA SER A 5 17.91 13.49 -18.39
C SER A 5 17.86 12.93 -19.83
N PRO A 6 18.45 13.60 -20.83
CA PRO A 6 19.00 14.95 -20.77
C PRO A 6 17.87 15.98 -20.63
N ASP A 7 18.11 17.06 -19.88
CA ASP A 7 17.18 18.20 -19.78
C ASP A 7 17.38 19.24 -20.89
N ARG A 8 18.49 19.15 -21.63
CA ARG A 8 18.81 19.94 -22.82
C ARG A 8 19.43 19.07 -23.90
N LEU A 9 18.95 19.20 -25.13
CA LEU A 9 19.55 18.58 -26.31
C LEU A 9 19.74 19.62 -27.41
N ALA A 10 20.86 19.49 -28.13
CA ALA A 10 21.11 20.20 -29.38
C ALA A 10 20.89 19.23 -30.54
N LEU A 11 20.22 19.70 -31.59
CA LEU A 11 19.90 18.90 -32.76
C LEU A 11 19.71 19.79 -33.98
N THR A 12 19.98 19.23 -35.16
CA THR A 12 19.68 19.84 -36.45
C THR A 12 18.48 19.11 -37.05
N VAL A 13 17.42 19.86 -37.38
CA VAL A 13 16.24 19.33 -38.09
C VAL A 13 16.20 19.99 -39.46
N PRO A 14 16.42 19.24 -40.55
CA PRO A 14 16.32 19.77 -41.90
C PRO A 14 14.91 20.31 -42.21
N ALA A 15 14.82 21.17 -43.23
CA ALA A 15 13.55 21.75 -43.64
C ALA A 15 12.56 20.66 -44.08
N GLY A 16 11.34 20.69 -43.52
CA GLY A 16 10.30 19.69 -43.80
C GLY A 16 10.45 18.38 -43.04
N GLU A 17 11.54 18.18 -42.31
CA GLU A 17 11.76 16.96 -41.53
C GLU A 17 11.22 17.07 -40.09
N ARG A 18 11.09 15.90 -39.45
CA ARG A 18 10.67 15.76 -38.06
C ARG A 18 11.63 14.82 -37.35
N THR A 19 11.87 15.09 -36.08
CA THR A 19 12.65 14.20 -35.23
C THR A 19 11.95 13.98 -33.89
N ILE A 20 12.19 12.81 -33.30
CA ILE A 20 11.65 12.43 -32.00
C ILE A 20 12.80 12.40 -31.01
N LEU A 21 12.64 13.18 -29.93
CA LEU A 21 13.56 13.16 -28.81
C LEU A 21 12.97 12.33 -27.67
N ARG A 22 13.83 11.54 -27.03
CA ARG A 22 13.49 10.80 -25.82
C ARG A 22 14.29 11.36 -24.66
N THR A 23 13.59 11.70 -23.60
CA THR A 23 14.16 12.14 -22.32
C THR A 23 13.69 11.17 -21.26
N GLU A 24 14.63 10.64 -20.48
CA GLU A 24 14.30 9.78 -19.36
C GLU A 24 13.91 10.64 -18.15
N LEU A 25 12.89 10.21 -17.41
CA LEU A 25 12.43 10.86 -16.20
C LEU A 25 12.74 9.97 -14.99
N ALA A 26 13.57 10.46 -14.07
CA ALA A 26 13.92 9.77 -12.83
C ALA A 26 13.40 10.55 -11.60
N PRO A 27 12.10 10.48 -11.29
CA PRO A 27 11.52 11.20 -10.16
C PRO A 27 12.09 10.69 -8.83
N LYS A 28 12.70 11.58 -8.05
CA LYS A 28 13.28 11.24 -6.73
C LYS A 28 12.27 11.12 -5.59
N ARG A 29 11.05 11.62 -5.81
CA ARG A 29 9.95 11.60 -4.82
C ARG A 29 8.67 11.13 -5.49
N ARG A 30 7.92 10.28 -4.80
CA ARG A 30 6.59 9.80 -5.23
C ARG A 30 5.59 10.93 -5.46
N GLY A 31 4.47 10.60 -6.09
CA GLY A 31 3.36 11.49 -6.36
C GLY A 31 3.30 11.96 -7.80
N ASP A 32 2.30 12.78 -8.07
CA ASP A 32 2.02 13.28 -9.40
C ASP A 32 3.01 14.39 -9.77
N ARG A 33 3.64 14.22 -10.93
CA ARG A 33 4.59 15.17 -11.51
C ARG A 33 4.01 15.70 -12.81
N LEU A 34 3.56 16.93 -12.77
CA LEU A 34 3.06 17.64 -13.95
C LEU A 34 4.23 17.85 -14.92
N ALA A 35 3.98 17.56 -16.19
CA ALA A 35 4.88 17.94 -17.26
C ALA A 35 4.89 19.46 -17.37
N ASP A 36 6.08 20.05 -17.30
CA ASP A 36 6.25 21.49 -17.50
C ASP A 36 6.33 21.81 -19.01
N ARG A 37 6.67 23.06 -19.33
CA ARG A 37 6.93 23.53 -20.68
C ARG A 37 8.20 22.91 -21.26
N VAL A 38 8.15 22.62 -22.56
CA VAL A 38 9.34 22.38 -23.38
C VAL A 38 9.71 23.67 -24.07
N THR A 39 10.94 24.14 -23.87
CA THR A 39 11.47 25.31 -24.55
C THR A 39 12.30 24.89 -25.75
N ILE A 40 11.89 25.34 -26.93
CA ILE A 40 12.61 25.16 -28.19
C ILE A 40 13.30 26.47 -28.52
N ARG A 41 14.60 26.41 -28.81
CA ARG A 41 15.40 27.53 -29.29
C ARG A 41 15.99 27.17 -30.65
N ALA A 42 15.56 27.88 -31.68
CA ALA A 42 16.06 27.72 -33.05
C ALA A 42 17.03 28.86 -33.36
N PHE A 43 18.28 28.53 -33.67
CA PHE A 43 19.30 29.50 -34.08
C PHE A 43 19.19 29.76 -35.59
N GLY A 44 19.42 31.01 -35.99
CA GLY A 44 19.53 31.38 -37.40
C GLY A 44 20.82 30.83 -38.04
N PRO A 45 20.96 30.91 -39.38
CA PRO A 45 22.06 30.30 -40.11
C PRO A 45 23.46 30.80 -39.69
N LEU A 46 23.56 32.03 -39.19
CA LEU A 46 24.82 32.59 -38.68
C LEU A 46 25.08 32.30 -37.19
N GLY A 47 24.12 31.71 -36.47
CA GLY A 47 24.22 31.47 -35.02
C GLY A 47 24.12 32.73 -34.14
N ILE A 48 24.01 33.93 -34.72
CA ILE A 48 24.03 35.21 -34.01
C ILE A 48 22.69 35.52 -33.31
N ALA A 49 21.57 35.08 -33.90
CA ALA A 49 20.23 35.31 -33.39
C ALA A 49 19.47 34.00 -33.26
N ALA A 50 18.51 33.95 -32.33
CA ALA A 50 17.66 32.77 -32.13
C ALA A 50 16.21 33.18 -31.88
N ARG A 51 15.28 32.35 -32.36
CA ARG A 51 13.86 32.40 -31.98
C ARG A 51 13.60 31.35 -30.91
N GLN A 52 12.96 31.75 -29.83
CA GLN A 52 12.58 30.85 -28.75
C GLN A 52 11.05 30.76 -28.64
N ALA A 53 10.55 29.55 -28.44
CA ALA A 53 9.16 29.28 -28.08
C ALA A 53 9.13 28.30 -26.92
N SER A 54 8.18 28.47 -26.00
CA SER A 54 7.91 27.49 -24.95
C SER A 54 6.51 26.93 -25.16
N VAL A 55 6.41 25.62 -25.23
CA VAL A 55 5.15 24.91 -25.47
C VAL A 55 4.82 24.12 -24.20
N PRO A 56 3.62 24.29 -23.60
CA PRO A 56 3.19 23.42 -22.51
C PRO A 56 3.02 21.99 -23.06
N LEU A 57 3.72 21.01 -22.49
CA LEU A 57 3.63 19.62 -22.98
C LEU A 57 2.25 19.02 -22.65
N GLY A 58 1.68 19.40 -21.50
CA GLY A 58 0.50 18.76 -20.94
C GLY A 58 0.80 17.33 -20.45
N GLY A 59 0.09 16.89 -19.42
CA GLY A 59 0.21 15.53 -18.90
C GLY A 59 0.89 15.43 -17.52
N THR A 60 0.75 14.26 -16.93
CA THR A 60 1.17 13.96 -15.55
C THR A 60 1.88 12.61 -15.53
N VAL A 61 3.04 12.56 -14.88
CA VAL A 61 3.74 11.32 -14.57
C VAL A 61 3.53 11.01 -13.09
N ARG A 62 2.90 9.88 -12.79
CA ARG A 62 2.73 9.41 -11.41
C ARG A 62 3.94 8.58 -10.99
N ALA A 63 4.75 9.14 -10.10
CA ALA A 63 5.81 8.38 -9.45
C ALA A 63 5.20 7.57 -8.30
N LEU A 64 5.23 6.24 -8.40
CA LEU A 64 4.66 5.36 -7.37
C LEU A 64 5.52 5.37 -6.09
N HIS A 65 4.90 4.98 -4.98
CA HIS A 65 5.62 4.82 -3.72
C HIS A 65 6.64 3.65 -3.82
N PRO A 66 7.91 3.86 -3.43
CA PRO A 66 8.90 2.79 -3.43
C PRO A 66 8.64 1.79 -2.31
N PHE A 67 8.66 0.48 -2.60
CA PHE A 67 8.37 -0.58 -1.62
C PHE A 67 9.64 -1.35 -1.21
N PRO A 68 10.63 -0.73 -0.53
CA PRO A 68 11.88 -1.39 -0.17
C PRO A 68 11.69 -2.52 0.85
N SER A 69 10.67 -2.43 1.71
CA SER A 69 10.38 -3.47 2.71
C SER A 69 9.85 -4.77 2.10
N ARG A 70 9.51 -4.79 0.80
CA ARG A 70 9.18 -6.01 0.03
C ARG A 70 10.20 -7.14 0.24
N ARG A 71 11.48 -6.81 0.40
CA ARG A 71 12.55 -7.79 0.67
C ARG A 71 12.30 -8.64 1.93
N HIS A 72 11.52 -8.13 2.87
CA HIS A 72 11.21 -8.81 4.14
C HIS A 72 10.04 -9.79 4.01
N ILE A 73 9.24 -9.73 2.94
CA ILE A 73 8.05 -10.57 2.77
C ILE A 73 8.37 -12.07 2.96
N PRO A 74 9.39 -12.67 2.31
CA PRO A 74 9.64 -14.10 2.45
C PRO A 74 9.91 -14.53 3.90
N SER A 75 10.74 -13.77 4.61
CA SER A 75 11.08 -14.04 6.02
C SER A 75 9.86 -13.84 6.94
N ARG A 76 9.07 -12.80 6.72
CA ARG A 76 7.86 -12.52 7.52
C ARG A 76 6.75 -13.55 7.27
N LEU A 77 6.58 -14.02 6.04
CA LEU A 77 5.66 -15.12 5.74
C LEU A 77 6.10 -16.44 6.39
N ALA A 78 7.40 -16.75 6.38
CA ALA A 78 7.92 -17.92 7.08
C ALA A 78 7.67 -17.81 8.60
N GLN A 79 7.88 -16.64 9.17
CA GLN A 79 7.58 -16.36 10.58
C GLN A 79 6.09 -16.50 10.90
N LEU A 80 5.19 -15.96 10.05
CA LEU A 80 3.74 -16.11 10.20
C LEU A 80 3.34 -17.58 10.19
N ARG A 81 3.80 -18.37 9.21
CA ARG A 81 3.55 -19.82 9.16
C ARG A 81 4.06 -20.56 10.39
N GLN A 82 5.19 -20.12 10.95
CA GLN A 82 5.72 -20.71 12.18
C GLN A 82 4.88 -20.33 13.40
N ILE A 83 4.37 -19.11 13.46
CA ILE A 83 3.44 -18.68 14.51
C ILE A 83 2.13 -19.46 14.39
N ASP A 84 1.56 -19.54 13.19
CA ASP A 84 0.34 -20.30 12.91
C ASP A 84 0.54 -21.80 13.18
N GLY A 85 1.69 -22.36 12.80
CA GLY A 85 2.06 -23.75 13.09
C GLY A 85 2.28 -24.00 14.58
N ARG A 86 2.91 -23.08 15.31
CA ARG A 86 3.05 -23.17 16.78
C ARG A 86 1.71 -22.97 17.49
N ALA A 87 0.85 -22.12 16.97
CA ALA A 87 -0.53 -21.96 17.45
C ALA A 87 -1.31 -23.26 17.20
N ALA A 88 -1.20 -23.86 16.01
CA ALA A 88 -1.82 -25.13 15.68
C ALA A 88 -1.30 -26.29 16.55
N VAL A 89 -0.01 -26.31 16.91
CA VAL A 89 0.59 -27.34 17.77
C VAL A 89 0.24 -27.14 19.26
N ARG A 90 -0.03 -25.91 19.71
CA ARG A 90 -0.44 -25.63 21.10
C ARG A 90 -1.95 -25.72 21.35
N VAL A 91 -2.75 -25.91 20.31
CA VAL A 91 -4.21 -25.82 20.40
C VAL A 91 -4.85 -27.12 19.93
N ARG A 92 -4.86 -28.12 20.80
CA ARG A 92 -5.96 -29.10 20.82
C ARG A 92 -7.17 -28.36 21.41
N GLY A 93 -7.92 -27.68 20.54
CA GLY A 93 -9.11 -26.89 20.88
C GLY A 93 -8.79 -25.48 21.39
N GLN A 94 -9.18 -24.45 20.61
CA GLN A 94 -9.34 -23.01 20.90
C GLN A 94 -9.11 -22.22 19.60
N GLY A 95 -9.99 -22.44 18.63
CA GLY A 95 -10.37 -21.36 17.73
C GLY A 95 -11.11 -20.25 18.51
N THR A 96 -11.19 -19.04 17.94
CA THR A 96 -12.03 -17.95 18.49
C THR A 96 -13.42 -17.92 17.85
N GLU A 97 -13.61 -18.57 16.70
CA GLU A 97 -14.91 -18.70 16.04
C GLU A 97 -15.56 -20.04 16.35
N PHE A 98 -16.83 -20.00 16.74
CA PHE A 98 -17.65 -21.19 16.95
C PHE A 98 -17.73 -21.95 15.63
N ASP A 99 -17.36 -23.23 15.66
CA ASP A 99 -17.42 -24.12 14.50
C ASP A 99 -18.73 -24.94 14.54
N SER A 100 -18.86 -25.84 15.50
CA SER A 100 -20.03 -26.69 15.64
C SER A 100 -20.25 -27.18 17.08
N LEU A 101 -21.39 -27.84 17.29
CA LEU A 101 -21.68 -28.57 18.51
C LEU A 101 -21.47 -30.06 18.24
N ARG A 102 -20.70 -30.73 19.10
CA ARG A 102 -20.54 -32.18 19.06
C ARG A 102 -20.73 -32.81 20.43
N ASP A 103 -20.92 -34.12 20.42
CA ASP A 103 -21.01 -34.89 21.65
C ASP A 103 -19.67 -34.90 22.38
N TRP A 104 -19.75 -34.82 23.70
CA TRP A 104 -18.58 -34.88 24.57
C TRP A 104 -17.94 -36.26 24.51
N VAL A 105 -16.60 -36.29 24.51
CA VAL A 105 -15.80 -37.50 24.60
C VAL A 105 -14.80 -37.36 25.75
N ASP A 106 -14.48 -38.48 26.39
CA ASP A 106 -13.44 -38.55 27.42
C ASP A 106 -12.13 -37.92 26.92
N GLY A 107 -11.67 -36.89 27.63
CA GLY A 107 -10.49 -36.09 27.25
C GLY A 107 -10.79 -34.67 26.78
N ASP A 108 -12.07 -34.32 26.59
CA ASP A 108 -12.49 -32.95 26.29
C ASP A 108 -12.43 -32.03 27.52
N ASP A 109 -12.05 -30.77 27.30
CA ASP A 109 -12.04 -29.74 28.35
C ASP A 109 -13.48 -29.43 28.82
N VAL A 110 -13.74 -29.60 30.11
CA VAL A 110 -15.03 -29.31 30.76
C VAL A 110 -15.48 -27.85 30.54
N ARG A 111 -14.54 -26.91 30.36
CA ARG A 111 -14.86 -25.50 30.06
C ARG A 111 -15.51 -25.30 28.70
N SER A 112 -15.38 -26.27 27.79
CA SER A 112 -15.98 -26.22 26.45
C SER A 112 -17.43 -26.70 26.41
N ILE A 113 -17.98 -27.19 27.53
CA ILE A 113 -19.36 -27.69 27.61
C ILE A 113 -20.35 -26.54 27.41
N ASP A 114 -21.25 -26.71 26.44
CA ASP A 114 -22.40 -25.85 26.27
C ASP A 114 -23.55 -26.35 27.14
N TRP A 115 -23.70 -25.78 28.34
CA TRP A 115 -24.76 -26.15 29.27
C TRP A 115 -26.17 -25.93 28.72
N ARG A 116 -26.35 -24.94 27.83
CA ARG A 116 -27.66 -24.64 27.22
C ARG A 116 -28.03 -25.68 26.16
N ALA A 117 -27.07 -26.11 25.35
CA ALA A 117 -27.27 -27.17 24.37
C ALA A 117 -27.45 -28.53 25.05
N THR A 118 -26.62 -28.81 26.06
CA THR A 118 -26.70 -30.02 26.90
C THR A 118 -28.10 -30.19 27.51
N ALA A 119 -28.64 -29.13 28.11
CA ALA A 119 -29.99 -29.15 28.70
C ALA A 119 -31.11 -29.50 27.70
N ARG A 120 -30.91 -29.20 26.41
CA ARG A 120 -31.89 -29.51 25.33
C ARG A 120 -31.71 -30.91 24.75
N ARG A 121 -30.48 -31.43 24.73
CA ARG A 121 -30.14 -32.69 24.05
C ARG A 121 -30.08 -33.91 24.98
N GLN A 122 -30.15 -33.71 26.30
CA GLN A 122 -30.08 -34.76 27.34
C GLN A 122 -28.76 -35.58 27.35
N HIS A 123 -27.73 -35.11 26.64
CA HIS A 123 -26.35 -35.61 26.69
C HIS A 123 -25.39 -34.42 26.67
N LEU A 124 -24.15 -34.64 27.15
CA LEU A 124 -23.12 -33.59 27.23
C LEU A 124 -22.67 -33.18 25.82
N VAL A 125 -22.75 -31.88 25.55
CA VAL A 125 -22.38 -31.27 24.27
C VAL A 125 -21.24 -30.27 24.50
N VAL A 126 -20.21 -30.35 23.68
CA VAL A 126 -19.08 -29.41 23.67
C VAL A 126 -19.12 -28.53 22.42
N ARG A 127 -18.67 -27.28 22.58
CA ARG A 127 -18.42 -26.36 21.45
C ARG A 127 -17.07 -26.68 20.84
N THR A 128 -17.04 -26.98 19.54
CA THR A 128 -15.80 -26.94 18.76
C THR A 128 -15.58 -25.52 18.26
N TRP A 129 -14.32 -25.15 18.15
CA TRP A 129 -13.89 -23.84 17.71
C TRP A 129 -12.87 -23.99 16.61
N GLN A 130 -13.01 -23.22 15.52
CA GLN A 130 -12.06 -23.20 14.43
C GLN A 130 -11.21 -21.92 14.48
N PRO A 131 -9.94 -21.97 14.05
CA PRO A 131 -9.12 -20.77 13.91
C PRO A 131 -9.87 -19.74 13.05
N GLU A 132 -9.92 -18.49 13.52
CA GLU A 132 -10.51 -17.39 12.77
C GLU A 132 -9.77 -17.23 11.44
N GLN A 133 -10.50 -17.40 10.33
CA GLN A 133 -10.00 -17.23 8.98
C GLN A 133 -10.49 -15.89 8.43
N HIS A 134 -9.73 -15.28 7.52
CA HIS A 134 -10.13 -14.08 6.78
C HIS A 134 -10.36 -12.85 7.65
N LYS A 135 -9.39 -12.55 8.51
CA LYS A 135 -9.45 -11.38 9.40
C LYS A 135 -9.64 -10.11 8.59
N ARG A 136 -10.36 -9.15 9.16
CA ARG A 136 -10.50 -7.80 8.60
C ARG A 136 -9.51 -6.86 9.28
N ILE A 137 -8.51 -6.43 8.53
CA ILE A 137 -7.46 -5.51 8.99
C ILE A 137 -7.75 -4.12 8.42
N VAL A 138 -7.75 -3.12 9.28
CA VAL A 138 -7.85 -1.70 8.88
C VAL A 138 -6.54 -1.01 9.25
N LEU A 139 -5.84 -0.50 8.23
CA LEU A 139 -4.64 0.29 8.36
C LEU A 139 -5.01 1.76 8.24
N VAL A 140 -4.72 2.56 9.27
CA VAL A 140 -4.96 4.01 9.28
C VAL A 140 -3.62 4.72 9.27
N LEU A 141 -3.37 5.50 8.23
CA LEU A 141 -2.19 6.33 8.04
C LEU A 141 -2.51 7.77 8.42
N ASP A 142 -1.82 8.27 9.44
CA ASP A 142 -1.85 9.69 9.81
C ASP A 142 -1.15 10.51 8.71
N THR A 143 -1.85 11.49 8.12
CA THR A 143 -1.32 12.44 7.13
C THR A 143 -1.14 13.85 7.69
N SER A 144 -1.25 14.04 9.00
CA SER A 144 -1.12 15.34 9.68
C SER A 144 0.33 15.83 9.80
N ARG A 145 0.54 16.92 10.55
CA ARG A 145 1.83 17.57 10.75
C ARG A 145 2.87 16.63 11.36
N THR A 146 2.45 15.70 12.22
CA THR A 146 3.33 14.68 12.84
C THR A 146 4.04 13.83 11.79
N SER A 147 3.33 13.50 10.71
CA SER A 147 3.81 12.70 9.58
C SER A 147 4.70 13.48 8.61
N ALA A 148 4.75 14.80 8.72
CA ALA A 148 5.69 15.65 7.98
C ALA A 148 7.11 15.64 8.57
N GLY A 149 7.28 15.16 9.81
CA GLY A 149 8.60 14.98 10.42
C GLY A 149 9.50 14.07 9.56
N ARG A 150 10.80 14.36 9.47
CA ARG A 150 11.71 13.63 8.56
C ARG A 150 12.34 12.42 9.24
N ILE A 151 12.46 11.33 8.50
CA ILE A 151 13.28 10.16 8.84
C ILE A 151 14.31 10.03 7.72
N GLY A 152 15.55 10.48 7.99
CA GLY A 152 16.54 10.68 6.92
C GLY A 152 16.02 11.68 5.88
N ASP A 153 15.96 11.27 4.61
CA ASP A 153 15.60 12.15 3.50
C ASP A 153 14.12 12.22 3.11
N THR A 154 13.31 11.36 3.73
CA THR A 154 11.88 11.22 3.46
C THR A 154 11.03 11.64 4.66
N PRO A 155 9.82 12.15 4.42
CA PRO A 155 8.80 12.27 5.48
C PRO A 155 8.57 10.93 6.19
N ARG A 156 8.21 11.00 7.48
CA ARG A 156 7.77 9.86 8.28
C ARG A 156 6.59 9.15 7.61
N LEU A 157 5.74 9.89 6.91
CA LEU A 157 4.67 9.35 6.09
C LEU A 157 5.14 8.27 5.11
N ASP A 158 6.29 8.45 4.44
CA ASP A 158 6.83 7.47 3.50
C ASP A 158 7.14 6.14 4.16
N ALA A 159 7.69 6.18 5.38
CA ALA A 159 7.97 4.98 6.16
C ALA A 159 6.69 4.29 6.62
N ALA A 160 5.67 5.06 7.02
CA ALA A 160 4.35 4.53 7.36
C ALA A 160 3.67 3.87 6.16
N MET A 161 3.78 4.48 4.97
CA MET A 161 3.32 3.90 3.72
C MET A 161 4.06 2.60 3.35
N ASP A 162 5.39 2.56 3.49
CA ASP A 162 6.19 1.33 3.26
C ASP A 162 5.73 0.20 4.20
N ALA A 163 5.51 0.51 5.48
CA ALA A 163 4.98 -0.43 6.45
C ALA A 163 3.55 -0.89 6.09
N ALA A 164 2.68 0.00 5.64
CA ALA A 164 1.33 -0.35 5.19
C ALA A 164 1.34 -1.23 3.94
N LEU A 165 2.27 -1.02 3.01
CA LEU A 165 2.47 -1.89 1.85
C LEU A 165 2.93 -3.28 2.28
N LEU A 166 3.86 -3.36 3.24
CA LEU A 166 4.32 -4.64 3.78
C LEU A 166 3.16 -5.40 4.44
N LEU A 167 2.40 -4.74 5.31
CA LEU A 167 1.27 -5.34 6.00
C LEU A 167 0.17 -5.77 5.02
N THR A 168 -0.15 -4.93 4.03
CA THR A 168 -1.10 -5.26 2.95
C THR A 168 -0.65 -6.51 2.21
N ALA A 169 0.64 -6.59 1.84
CA ALA A 169 1.18 -7.76 1.15
C ALA A 169 1.09 -9.02 2.02
N LEU A 170 1.48 -8.96 3.29
CA LEU A 170 1.45 -10.11 4.19
C LEU A 170 0.02 -10.61 4.44
N ALA A 171 -0.90 -9.70 4.73
CA ALA A 171 -2.32 -10.01 4.92
C ALA A 171 -2.95 -10.60 3.65
N GLY A 172 -2.58 -10.10 2.47
CA GLY A 172 -3.01 -10.67 1.20
C GLY A 172 -2.57 -12.13 1.01
N HIS A 173 -1.36 -12.50 1.45
CA HIS A 173 -0.91 -13.91 1.44
C HIS A 173 -1.65 -14.77 2.45
N ALA A 174 -2.08 -14.19 3.59
CA ALA A 174 -2.91 -14.85 4.60
C ALA A 174 -4.40 -14.94 4.21
N ARG A 175 -4.79 -14.37 3.06
CA ARG A 175 -6.20 -14.24 2.61
C ARG A 175 -7.06 -13.42 3.58
N ASP A 176 -6.43 -12.49 4.28
CA ASP A 176 -7.10 -11.50 5.12
C ASP A 176 -7.58 -10.32 4.26
N ARG A 177 -8.66 -9.67 4.70
CA ARG A 177 -9.22 -8.49 4.04
C ARG A 177 -8.54 -7.25 4.60
N VAL A 178 -7.92 -6.44 3.74
CA VAL A 178 -7.23 -5.21 4.17
C VAL A 178 -7.96 -3.97 3.66
N GLN A 179 -8.16 -3.00 4.55
CA GLN A 179 -8.61 -1.67 4.18
C GLN A 179 -7.53 -0.68 4.60
N VAL A 180 -7.18 0.24 3.70
CA VAL A 180 -6.20 1.28 3.98
C VAL A 180 -6.90 2.63 3.93
N LEU A 181 -6.74 3.40 4.98
CA LEU A 181 -7.23 4.76 5.13
C LEU A 181 -6.01 5.66 5.32
N ALA A 182 -5.97 6.80 4.64
CA ALA A 182 -5.02 7.86 4.95
C ALA A 182 -5.81 9.13 5.24
N GLY A 183 -5.53 9.77 6.37
CA GLY A 183 -6.31 10.92 6.81
C GLY A 183 -5.61 11.75 7.88
N ASP A 184 -6.13 12.95 8.01
CA ASP A 184 -5.85 13.92 9.06
C ASP A 184 -7.23 14.38 9.59
N ALA A 185 -7.51 15.67 9.67
CA ALA A 185 -8.87 16.17 9.92
C ALA A 185 -9.90 15.83 8.83
N ARG A 186 -9.46 15.21 7.73
CA ARG A 186 -10.33 14.60 6.72
C ARG A 186 -9.70 13.33 6.16
N VAL A 187 -10.55 12.43 5.67
CA VAL A 187 -10.09 11.27 4.89
C VAL A 187 -9.56 11.74 3.55
N ARG A 188 -8.27 11.50 3.29
CA ARG A 188 -7.55 11.89 2.07
C ARG A 188 -7.57 10.77 1.03
N ALA A 189 -7.49 9.53 1.48
CA ALA A 189 -7.51 8.34 0.64
C ALA A 189 -8.16 7.17 1.37
N ARG A 190 -8.80 6.31 0.58
CA ARG A 190 -9.37 5.04 1.04
C ARG A 190 -9.22 3.98 -0.03
N VAL A 191 -8.62 2.86 0.34
CA VAL A 191 -8.56 1.65 -0.46
C VAL A 191 -9.30 0.55 0.29
N LEU A 192 -10.28 -0.06 -0.38
CA LEU A 192 -11.03 -1.18 0.15
C LEU A 192 -10.53 -2.45 -0.52
N SER A 193 -10.32 -3.54 0.23
CA SER A 193 -10.03 -4.86 -0.33
C SER A 193 -11.09 -5.24 -1.36
N ARG A 194 -10.76 -5.11 -2.64
CA ARG A 194 -11.58 -5.54 -3.77
C ARG A 194 -10.65 -6.31 -4.70
N GLY A 195 -11.01 -7.54 -5.04
CA GLY A 195 -10.18 -8.40 -5.88
C GLY A 195 -9.11 -9.17 -5.10
N ASP A 196 -8.09 -9.63 -5.82
CA ASP A 196 -7.02 -10.46 -5.27
C ASP A 196 -5.95 -9.62 -4.54
N ALA A 197 -5.03 -10.30 -3.85
CA ALA A 197 -3.99 -9.66 -3.05
C ALA A 197 -3.08 -8.74 -3.88
N ALA A 198 -2.82 -9.08 -5.13
CA ALA A 198 -1.98 -8.29 -6.02
C ALA A 198 -2.67 -6.99 -6.45
N GLY A 199 -3.96 -7.07 -6.78
CA GLY A 199 -4.80 -5.91 -7.10
C GLY A 199 -4.90 -4.95 -5.92
N VAL A 200 -5.18 -5.44 -4.72
CA VAL A 200 -5.26 -4.59 -3.52
C VAL A 200 -3.92 -3.90 -3.25
N LEU A 201 -2.79 -4.61 -3.36
CA LEU A 201 -1.48 -3.99 -3.19
C LEU A 201 -1.22 -2.91 -4.25
N HIS A 202 -1.56 -3.16 -5.51
CA HIS A 202 -1.44 -2.17 -6.58
C HIS A 202 -2.31 -0.92 -6.32
N ASP A 203 -3.55 -1.11 -5.87
CA ASP A 203 -4.47 -0.03 -5.52
C ASP A 203 -3.94 0.81 -4.36
N VAL A 204 -3.35 0.18 -3.34
CA VAL A 204 -2.70 0.89 -2.23
C VAL A 204 -1.51 1.72 -2.73
N ILE A 205 -0.62 1.15 -3.55
CA ILE A 205 0.54 1.87 -4.10
C ILE A 205 0.10 3.08 -4.93
N SER A 206 -0.88 2.89 -5.83
CA SER A 206 -1.31 3.92 -6.77
C SER A 206 -2.13 5.03 -6.10
N THR A 207 -2.96 4.68 -5.11
CA THR A 207 -3.81 5.61 -4.37
C THR A 207 -3.02 6.43 -3.35
N LEU A 208 -2.01 5.84 -2.71
CA LEU A 208 -1.15 6.54 -1.75
C LEU A 208 -0.05 7.38 -2.43
N ALA A 209 0.24 7.14 -3.71
CA ALA A 209 1.28 7.86 -4.44
C ALA A 209 1.16 9.40 -4.35
N PRO A 210 -0.01 10.04 -4.61
CA PRO A 210 -0.15 11.49 -4.54
C PRO A 210 -0.34 12.05 -3.12
N ILE A 211 -0.37 11.20 -2.08
CA ILE A 211 -0.68 11.64 -0.71
C ILE A 211 0.59 12.16 -0.04
N ASP A 212 0.55 13.41 0.40
CA ASP A 212 1.62 14.09 1.15
C ASP A 212 1.15 14.48 2.55
N ALA A 213 2.10 14.56 3.48
CA ALA A 213 1.82 15.04 4.84
C ALA A 213 1.38 16.50 4.82
N GLN A 214 0.39 16.81 5.63
CA GLN A 214 -0.31 18.09 5.68
C GLN A 214 0.09 18.81 6.96
N ILE A 215 0.31 20.12 6.89
CA ILE A 215 0.74 20.93 8.03
C ILE A 215 -0.49 21.37 8.86
N VAL A 216 -1.32 20.39 9.21
CA VAL A 216 -2.55 20.53 10.00
C VAL A 216 -2.47 19.59 11.21
N GLU A 217 -3.25 19.88 12.25
CA GLU A 217 -3.44 18.96 13.35
C GLU A 217 -4.36 17.82 12.92
N ALA A 218 -4.14 16.62 13.49
CA ALA A 218 -5.02 15.50 13.24
C ALA A 218 -6.30 15.68 14.06
N ASP A 219 -7.45 15.44 13.44
CA ASP A 219 -8.74 15.41 14.10
C ASP A 219 -9.38 14.06 13.76
N TRP A 220 -9.68 13.27 14.80
CA TRP A 220 -10.15 11.88 14.69
C TRP A 220 -11.52 11.68 15.33
N ASP A 221 -12.15 12.76 15.80
CA ASP A 221 -13.50 12.75 16.36
C ASP A 221 -14.57 12.59 15.24
#